data_AF-A0A661DX96-F1
#
_entry.id   AF-A0A661DX96-F1
#
_cell.length_a   1.000
_cell.length_b   1.000
_cell.length_c   1.000
_cell.angle_alpha   90.00
_cell.angle_beta   90.00
_cell.angle_gamma   90.00
#
_symmetry.space_group_name_H-M   'P 1'
#
loop_
_entity.id
_entity.type
_entity.pdbx_description
1 polymer ?
#
loop_
_entity_poly.entity_id
_entity_poly.type
_entity_poly.pdbx_seq_one_letter_code
_entity_poly.pdbx_strand_id
1 'polypeptide(L)'
;MFNKLQFITIFFVSTALLSSCLKAQEHKIQPIPDGVSIHQLDNGIKVLLIENPALPMIGVNPIVKVGSAYETFSSSGMSHMLAHLLFNGTTKLQPREPYDLT
;
A
#
# COMPACT_ATOMS: atom_id res chain seq x y z
N MET A 1 -55.48 -10.10 23.42
CA MET A 1 -56.07 -9.01 22.62
C MET A 1 -55.04 -7.88 22.55
N PHE A 2 -54.16 -7.89 21.53
CA PHE A 2 -53.07 -6.90 21.43
C PHE A 2 -53.67 -5.56 20.99
N ASN A 3 -53.49 -4.52 21.82
CA ASN A 3 -54.09 -3.21 21.59
C ASN A 3 -53.30 -2.43 20.53
N LYS A 4 -53.98 -1.61 19.72
CA LYS A 4 -53.38 -0.83 18.61
C LYS A 4 -52.16 0.01 19.06
N LEU A 5 -52.15 0.42 20.32
CA LEU A 5 -51.05 1.16 20.94
C LEU A 5 -49.75 0.33 21.01
N GLN A 6 -49.81 -0.98 21.28
CA GLN A 6 -48.61 -1.84 21.38
C GLN A 6 -47.90 -2.01 20.02
N PHE A 7 -48.65 -2.03 18.92
CA PHE A 7 -48.08 -2.13 17.57
C PHE A 7 -47.31 -0.86 17.19
N ILE A 8 -47.80 0.33 17.57
CA ILE A 8 -47.13 1.60 17.30
C ILE A 8 -45.82 1.69 18.07
N THR A 9 -45.81 1.25 19.34
CA THR A 9 -44.58 1.26 20.15
C THR A 9 -43.52 0.31 19.60
N ILE A 10 -43.91 -0.89 19.15
CA ILE A 10 -42.98 -1.86 18.54
C ILE A 10 -42.40 -1.30 17.24
N PHE A 11 -43.21 -0.63 16.41
CA PHE A 11 -42.73 -0.01 15.18
C PHE A 11 -41.69 1.09 15.45
N PHE A 12 -41.93 1.95 16.45
CA PHE A 12 -41.00 3.02 16.83
C PHE A 12 -39.70 2.49 17.45
N VAL A 13 -39.79 1.45 18.28
CA VAL A 13 -38.60 0.80 18.88
C VAL A 13 -37.78 0.07 17.81
N SER A 14 -38.44 -0.58 16.85
CA SER A 14 -37.77 -1.27 15.74
C SER A 14 -37.04 -0.30 14.80
N THR A 15 -37.65 0.84 14.46
CA THR A 15 -36.99 1.88 13.65
C THR A 15 -35.82 2.54 14.37
N ALA A 16 -35.91 2.78 15.68
CA ALA A 16 -34.80 3.32 16.47
C ALA A 16 -33.59 2.35 16.57
N LEU A 17 -33.86 1.05 16.69
CA LEU A 17 -32.83 0.01 16.70
C LEU A 17 -32.13 -0.13 15.34
N LEU A 18 -32.85 0.01 14.23
CA LEU A 18 -32.29 -0.06 12.88
C LEU A 18 -31.36 1.13 12.58
N SER A 19 -31.73 2.35 13.00
CA SER A 19 -30.91 3.56 12.83
C SER A 19 -29.58 3.50 13.57
N SER A 20 -29.51 2.76 14.69
CA SER A 20 -28.28 2.60 15.47
C SER A 20 -27.25 1.69 14.79
N CYS A 21 -27.72 0.74 13.97
CA CYS A 21 -26.88 -0.19 13.22
C CYS A 21 -26.29 0.46 11.94
N LEU A 22 -26.96 1.48 11.40
CA LEU A 22 -26.51 2.23 10.21
C LEU A 22 -25.49 3.34 10.50
N LYS A 23 -24.86 3.35 11.68
CA LYS A 23 -23.69 4.21 11.89
C LYS A 23 -22.52 3.65 11.09
N ALA A 24 -22.30 4.20 9.90
CA ALA A 24 -21.07 4.01 9.16
C ALA A 24 -19.89 4.38 10.09
N GLN A 25 -19.00 3.43 10.32
CA GLN A 25 -17.79 3.66 11.10
C GLN A 25 -16.87 4.57 10.27
N GLU A 26 -16.87 5.86 10.59
CA GLU A 26 -15.92 6.81 10.03
C GLU A 26 -14.50 6.38 10.41
N HIS A 27 -13.76 5.83 9.45
CA HIS A 27 -12.34 5.55 9.64
C HIS A 27 -11.58 6.87 9.58
N LYS A 28 -11.25 7.44 10.75
CA LYS A 28 -10.40 8.62 10.84
C LYS A 28 -9.04 8.30 10.21
N ILE A 29 -8.78 8.88 9.03
CA ILE A 29 -7.49 8.75 8.35
C ILE A 29 -6.46 9.48 9.22
N GLN A 30 -5.46 8.74 9.69
CA GLN A 30 -4.36 9.32 10.44
C GLN A 30 -3.57 10.25 9.50
N PRO A 31 -3.20 11.46 9.96
CA PRO A 31 -2.37 12.35 9.15
C PRO A 31 -1.00 11.71 8.90
N ILE A 32 -0.39 12.06 7.77
CA ILE A 32 0.97 11.64 7.45
C ILE A 32 1.91 12.23 8.52
N PRO A 33 2.82 11.44 9.12
CA PRO A 33 3.78 11.95 10.10
C PRO A 33 4.67 13.05 9.53
N ASP A 34 5.16 13.94 10.40
CA ASP A 34 6.14 14.96 10.03
C ASP A 34 7.40 14.34 9.42
N GLY A 35 7.95 14.98 8.39
CA GLY A 35 9.12 14.48 7.66
C GLY A 35 8.82 13.34 6.66
N VAL A 36 7.56 12.95 6.48
CA VAL A 36 7.14 12.00 5.44
C VAL A 36 6.36 12.73 4.36
N SER A 37 6.77 12.58 3.09
CA SER A 37 6.05 13.11 1.94
C SER A 37 5.89 12.06 0.83
N ILE A 38 4.81 12.19 0.07
CA ILE A 38 4.53 11.33 -1.09
C ILE A 38 4.51 12.21 -2.32
N HIS A 39 5.35 11.87 -3.29
CA HIS A 39 5.41 12.53 -4.59
C HIS A 39 5.01 11.54 -5.69
N GLN A 40 4.47 12.08 -6.77
CA GLN A 40 4.07 11.34 -7.96
C GLN A 40 4.79 11.96 -9.16
N LEU A 41 5.62 11.17 -9.83
CA LEU A 41 6.29 11.59 -11.06
C LEU A 41 5.33 11.51 -12.25
N ASP A 42 5.62 12.27 -13.30
CA ASP A 42 4.82 12.33 -14.53
C ASP A 42 4.63 10.96 -15.21
N ASN A 43 5.59 10.05 -15.02
CA ASN A 43 5.54 8.69 -15.56
C ASN A 43 4.76 7.69 -14.69
N GLY A 44 4.14 8.13 -13.60
CA GLY A 44 3.36 7.26 -12.71
C GLY A 44 4.13 6.62 -11.56
N ILE A 45 5.44 6.86 -11.41
CA ILE A 45 6.20 6.40 -10.24
C ILE A 45 5.87 7.21 -8.98
N LYS A 46 5.55 6.49 -7.89
CA LYS A 46 5.35 7.07 -6.56
C LYS A 46 6.66 7.06 -5.79
N VAL A 47 7.00 8.21 -5.21
CA VAL A 47 8.18 8.37 -4.34
C VAL A 47 7.70 8.66 -2.93
N LEU A 48 8.05 7.76 -2.01
CA LEU A 48 7.89 7.99 -0.57
C LEU A 48 9.22 8.53 -0.06
N LEU A 49 9.23 9.80 0.34
CA LEU A 49 10.40 10.45 0.93
C LEU A 49 10.21 10.50 2.44
N ILE A 50 11.24 10.04 3.16
CA ILE A 50 11.29 10.05 4.63
C ILE A 50 12.57 10.78 5.01
N GLU A 51 12.43 11.99 5.52
CA GLU A 51 13.55 12.80 5.97
C GLU A 51 13.95 12.39 7.39
N ASN A 52 15.23 12.04 7.56
CA ASN A 52 15.79 11.71 8.87
C ASN A 52 17.10 12.48 9.08
N PRO A 53 17.07 13.63 9.80
CA PRO A 53 18.25 14.45 10.02
C PRO A 53 19.26 13.84 10.99
N ALA A 54 18.92 12.73 11.67
CA ALA A 54 19.80 12.10 12.64
C ALA A 54 21.01 11.38 12.01
N LEU A 55 20.94 11.06 10.71
CA LEU A 55 21.98 10.30 10.00
C LEU A 55 22.32 11.00 8.67
N PRO A 56 23.60 11.29 8.38
CA PRO A 56 24.03 11.83 7.09
C PRO A 56 24.13 10.72 6.02
N MET A 57 23.06 9.93 5.86
CA MET A 57 23.00 8.79 4.95
C MET A 57 21.70 8.80 4.16
N ILE A 58 21.75 8.28 2.93
CA ILE A 58 20.58 8.15 2.06
C ILE A 58 20.39 6.66 1.75
N GLY A 59 19.19 6.16 1.99
CA GLY A 59 18.74 4.84 1.56
C GLY A 59 17.73 4.98 0.42
N VAL A 60 17.93 4.23 -0.67
CA VAL A 60 17.01 4.22 -1.81
C VAL A 60 16.54 2.79 -2.06
N ASN A 61 15.23 2.58 -2.01
CA ASN A 61 14.61 1.26 -2.20
C ASN A 61 13.62 1.31 -3.37
N PRO A 62 14.05 0.98 -4.61
CA PRO A 62 13.13 0.87 -5.73
C PRO A 62 12.27 -0.39 -5.56
N ILE A 63 10.95 -0.23 -5.65
CA ILE A 63 9.99 -1.33 -5.53
C ILE A 63 9.17 -1.41 -6.81
N VAL A 64 9.18 -2.58 -7.44
CA VAL A 64 8.30 -2.90 -8.58
C VAL A 64 7.24 -3.88 -8.08
N LYS A 65 5.96 -3.56 -8.29
CA LYS A 65 4.84 -4.38 -7.82
C LYS A 65 4.63 -5.60 -8.74
N VAL A 66 5.55 -6.54 -8.69
CA VAL A 66 5.54 -7.82 -9.43
C VAL A 66 6.17 -8.92 -8.56
N GLY A 67 6.10 -10.17 -9.01
CA GLY A 67 6.70 -11.33 -8.35
C GLY A 67 6.05 -12.63 -8.83
N SER A 68 6.32 -13.73 -8.14
CA SER A 68 5.74 -15.04 -8.47
C SER A 68 4.21 -15.06 -8.49
N ALA A 69 3.56 -14.18 -7.72
CA ALA A 69 2.10 -14.00 -7.74
C ALA A 69 1.53 -13.57 -9.10
N TYR A 70 2.38 -13.03 -9.99
CA TYR A 70 2.03 -12.61 -11.34
C TYR A 70 2.49 -13.61 -12.41
N GLU A 71 3.02 -14.78 -12.01
CA GLU A 71 3.48 -15.81 -12.93
C GLU A 71 2.37 -16.81 -13.29
N THR A 72 2.48 -17.36 -14.49
CA THR A 72 1.71 -18.52 -14.94
C THR A 72 2.59 -19.77 -14.83
N PHE A 73 1.99 -20.95 -15.04
CA PHE A 73 2.76 -22.20 -15.08
C PHE A 73 3.93 -22.14 -16.08
N SER A 74 3.72 -21.56 -17.26
CA SER A 74 4.75 -21.42 -18.30
C SER A 74 5.85 -20.40 -17.97
N SER A 75 5.62 -19.50 -17.00
CA SER A 75 6.57 -18.44 -16.63
C SER A 75 7.05 -18.56 -15.19
N SER A 76 6.86 -19.72 -14.57
CA SER A 76 7.23 -19.97 -13.18
C SER A 76 8.74 -19.75 -12.96
N GLY A 77 9.10 -18.93 -11.98
CA GLY A 77 10.48 -18.60 -11.63
C GLY A 77 11.11 -17.46 -12.44
N MET A 78 10.42 -16.92 -13.45
CA MET A 78 10.96 -15.86 -14.31
C MET A 78 11.24 -14.55 -13.55
N SER A 79 10.39 -14.18 -12.60
CA SER A 79 10.60 -12.99 -11.76
C SER A 79 11.84 -13.12 -10.87
N HIS A 80 12.08 -14.30 -10.30
CA HIS A 80 13.28 -14.58 -9.52
C HIS A 80 14.52 -14.62 -10.42
N MET A 81 14.45 -15.26 -11.59
CA MET A 81 15.54 -15.23 -12.56
C MET A 81 15.90 -13.80 -12.94
N LEU A 82 14.90 -12.95 -13.24
CA LEU A 82 15.13 -11.54 -13.53
C LEU A 82 15.84 -10.84 -12.36
N ALA A 83 15.44 -11.10 -11.12
CA ALA A 83 16.09 -10.53 -9.94
C ALA A 83 17.59 -10.90 -9.85
N HIS A 84 17.98 -12.11 -10.24
CA HIS A 84 19.40 -12.47 -10.36
C HIS A 84 20.10 -11.71 -11.49
N LEU A 85 19.44 -11.57 -12.65
CA LEU A 85 20.02 -10.91 -13.82
C LEU A 85 20.24 -9.40 -13.64
N LEU A 86 19.55 -8.76 -12.69
CA LEU A 86 19.75 -7.33 -12.38
C LEU A 86 21.20 -7.00 -12.00
N PHE A 87 21.96 -7.98 -11.53
CA PHE A 87 23.36 -7.82 -11.13
C PHE A 87 24.37 -8.25 -12.21
N ASN A 88 23.89 -8.71 -13.37
CA ASN A 88 24.75 -9.20 -14.46
C ASN A 88 25.18 -8.08 -15.43
N GLY A 89 25.24 -6.84 -14.97
CA GLY A 89 25.64 -5.68 -15.76
C GLY A 89 24.49 -5.00 -16.50
N THR A 90 24.78 -3.81 -17.01
CA THR A 90 23.85 -2.98 -17.78
C THR A 90 24.51 -2.54 -19.09
N THR A 91 23.77 -1.83 -19.94
CA THR A 91 24.36 -1.23 -21.16
C THR A 91 25.44 -0.19 -20.86
N LYS A 92 25.52 0.31 -19.61
CA LYS A 92 26.46 1.35 -19.20
C LYS A 92 27.55 0.86 -18.24
N LEU A 93 27.29 -0.19 -17.48
CA LEU A 93 28.17 -0.67 -16.41
C LEU A 93 28.41 -2.17 -16.54
N GLN A 94 29.66 -2.59 -16.46
CA GLN A 94 30.00 -4.01 -16.41
C GLN A 94 29.61 -4.62 -15.06
N PRO A 95 29.39 -5.94 -14.95
CA PRO A 95 28.91 -6.58 -13.71
C PRO A 95 29.77 -6.28 -12.46
N ARG A 96 31.09 -6.15 -12.64
CA ARG A 96 32.04 -5.94 -11.54
C ARG A 96 32.21 -4.47 -11.16
N GLU A 97 31.98 -3.56 -12.11
CA GLU A 97 32.29 -2.14 -11.98
C GLU A 97 31.66 -1.46 -10.77
N PRO A 98 30.38 -1.72 -10.39
CA PRO A 98 29.78 -1.12 -9.18
C PRO A 98 30.50 -1.46 -7.87
N TYR A 99 31.21 -2.60 -7.79
CA TYR A 99 31.93 -3.03 -6.59
C TYR A 99 33.34 -2.44 -6.48
N ASP A 100 33.89 -1.95 -7.59
CA ASP A 100 35.23 -1.35 -7.64
C ASP A 100 35.19 0.17 -7.37
N LEU A 101 33.99 0.77 -7.21
CA LEU A 101 33.77 2.20 -6.97
C LEU A 101 33.59 2.57 -5.47
N THR A 102 33.63 1.58 -4.57
CA THR A 102 33.48 1.72 -3.11
C THR A 102 34.71 1.21 -2.38
#